data_AF-W1Y1M7-F1
#
_entry.id   AF-W1Y1M7-F1
#
_cell.length_a   1.000
_cell.length_b   1.000
_cell.length_c   1.000
_cell.angle_alpha   90.00
_cell.angle_beta   90.00
_cell.angle_gamma   90.00
#
_symmetry.space_group_name_H-M   'P 1'
#
loop_
_entity.id
_entity.type
_entity.pdbx_description
1 polymer ?
#
loop_
_entity_poly.entity_id
_entity_poly.type
_entity_poly.pdbx_seq_one_letter_code
_entity_poly.pdbx_strand_id
1 'polypeptide(L)'
;PKAVGRDFLATGDVGYIAASIKTVQDTRVGDTVTLAANPASEPLSGYKQMNPMVFAGLYPIESNKYNDLREALEKLQLNDASLQFEPETSQALGFGFRCGFLGLLHMDVIQERLEREF
;
A
#
# COMPACT_ATOMS: atom_id res chain seq x y z
N PRO A 1 12.29 -17.46 -6.44
CA PRO A 1 11.83 -18.71 -5.77
C PRO A 1 10.50 -19.17 -6.38
N LYS A 2 10.34 -20.47 -6.70
CA LYS A 2 9.05 -21.00 -7.17
C LYS A 2 8.14 -21.25 -5.97
N ALA A 3 6.88 -20.84 -6.06
CA ALA A 3 5.88 -21.13 -5.05
C ALA A 3 5.59 -22.64 -5.07
N VAL A 4 5.83 -23.33 -3.96
CA VAL A 4 5.53 -24.76 -3.79
C VAL A 4 4.37 -24.88 -2.82
N GLY A 5 3.25 -25.42 -3.29
CA GLY A 5 2.09 -25.67 -2.44
C GLY A 5 2.39 -26.70 -1.35
N ARG A 6 1.87 -26.46 -0.16
CA ARG A 6 1.90 -27.38 0.98
C ARG A 6 0.47 -27.50 1.54
N ASP A 7 0.15 -28.67 2.09
CA ASP A 7 -1.19 -28.93 2.63
C ASP A 7 -1.45 -28.18 3.94
N PHE A 8 -0.40 -27.92 4.72
CA PHE A 8 -0.48 -27.15 5.97
C PHE A 8 0.85 -26.44 6.27
N LEU A 9 0.78 -25.39 7.10
CA LEU A 9 1.93 -24.75 7.74
C LEU A 9 1.88 -25.06 9.23
N ALA A 10 2.95 -25.64 9.77
CA ALA A 10 3.06 -25.97 11.19
C ALA A 10 3.70 -24.82 11.99
N THR A 11 3.68 -24.94 13.32
CA THR A 11 4.31 -23.96 14.21
C THR A 11 5.80 -23.83 13.91
N GLY A 12 6.24 -22.62 13.56
CA GLY A 12 7.63 -22.31 13.22
C GLY A 12 7.94 -22.28 11.73
N ASP A 13 6.99 -22.66 10.87
CA ASP A 13 7.17 -22.59 9.42
C ASP A 13 7.03 -21.15 8.89
N VAL A 14 7.80 -20.83 7.85
CA VAL A 14 7.69 -19.58 7.08
C VAL A 14 7.15 -19.92 5.70
N GLY A 15 6.02 -19.31 5.32
CA GLY A 15 5.34 -19.60 4.06
C GLY A 15 4.45 -18.45 3.61
N TYR A 16 3.58 -18.73 2.64
CA TYR A 16 2.55 -17.81 2.17
C TYR A 16 1.18 -18.46 2.30
N ILE A 17 0.15 -17.65 2.48
CA ILE A 17 -1.25 -18.08 2.55
C ILE A 17 -2.01 -17.31 1.50
N ALA A 18 -2.84 -17.99 0.71
CA ALA A 18 -3.76 -17.38 -0.24
C ALA A 18 -5.20 -17.67 0.19
N ALA A 19 -5.92 -16.65 0.64
CA ALA A 19 -7.28 -16.78 1.20
C ALA A 19 -8.32 -15.92 0.46
N SER A 20 -8.20 -15.77 -0.86
CA SER A 20 -9.11 -14.96 -1.70
C SER A 20 -9.32 -13.53 -1.17
N ILE A 21 -8.25 -12.94 -0.64
CA ILE A 21 -8.27 -11.60 -0.04
C ILE A 21 -8.33 -10.58 -1.18
N LYS A 22 -9.35 -9.71 -1.15
CA LYS A 22 -9.67 -8.81 -2.26
C LYS A 22 -8.72 -7.62 -2.37
N THR A 23 -8.27 -7.09 -1.24
CA THR A 23 -7.41 -5.90 -1.21
C THR A 23 -6.21 -6.11 -0.31
N VAL A 24 -5.06 -5.59 -0.72
CA VAL A 24 -3.82 -5.64 0.09
C VAL A 24 -3.96 -4.78 1.35
N GLN A 25 -4.90 -3.82 1.36
CA GLN A 25 -5.23 -3.01 2.54
C GLN A 25 -5.83 -3.84 3.69
N ASP A 26 -6.48 -4.96 3.38
CA ASP A 26 -7.00 -5.91 4.38
C ASP A 26 -5.88 -6.78 4.96
N THR A 27 -4.74 -6.90 4.27
CA THR A 27 -3.56 -7.67 4.69
C THR A 27 -2.43 -6.74 5.09
N ARG A 28 -2.46 -6.27 6.32
CA ARG A 28 -1.44 -5.34 6.82
C ARG A 28 -0.20 -6.09 7.29
N VAL A 29 0.97 -5.55 6.97
CA VAL A 29 2.26 -6.13 7.41
C VAL A 29 2.35 -6.06 8.94
N GLY A 30 2.59 -7.20 9.58
CA GLY A 30 2.66 -7.32 11.03
C GLY A 30 1.33 -7.66 11.72
N ASP A 31 0.25 -7.87 10.96
CA ASP A 31 -1.01 -8.36 11.52
C ASP A 31 -0.93 -9.86 11.90
N THR A 32 -1.82 -10.31 12.79
CA THR A 32 -1.86 -11.70 13.27
C THR A 32 -3.02 -12.46 12.64
N VAL A 33 -2.72 -13.50 11.87
CA VAL A 33 -3.73 -14.41 11.32
C VAL A 33 -4.10 -15.46 12.36
N THR A 34 -5.40 -15.62 12.63
CA THR A 34 -5.91 -16.64 13.57
C THR A 34 -7.12 -17.38 12.99
N LEU A 35 -7.53 -18.47 13.64
CA LEU A 35 -8.67 -19.29 13.22
C LEU A 35 -9.98 -18.64 13.65
N ALA A 36 -10.97 -18.58 12.76
CA ALA A 36 -12.28 -18.02 13.08
C ALA A 36 -13.04 -18.82 14.16
N ALA A 37 -12.88 -20.15 14.17
CA ALA A 37 -13.56 -21.03 15.12
C ALA A 37 -12.85 -21.15 16.48
N ASN A 38 -11.57 -20.81 16.54
CA ASN A 38 -10.77 -20.84 17.77
C ASN A 38 -9.74 -19.70 17.72
N PRO A 39 -10.17 -18.45 17.98
CA PRO A 39 -9.30 -17.30 17.88
C PRO A 39 -8.22 -17.35 18.97
N ALA A 40 -7.04 -16.85 18.65
CA ALA A 40 -5.97 -16.63 19.62
C ALA A 40 -6.43 -15.60 20.67
N SER A 41 -6.06 -15.85 21.93
CA SER A 41 -6.46 -15.03 23.08
C SER A 41 -6.01 -13.57 22.94
N GLU A 42 -4.82 -13.36 22.38
CA GLU A 42 -4.22 -12.05 22.18
C GLU A 42 -3.50 -12.00 20.83
N PRO A 43 -3.56 -10.87 20.10
CA PRO A 43 -2.74 -10.66 18.91
C PRO A 43 -1.26 -10.54 19.31
N LEU A 44 -0.36 -10.84 18.37
CA LEU A 44 1.07 -10.66 18.62
C LEU A 44 1.39 -9.18 18.91
N SER A 45 2.20 -8.96 19.95
CA SER A 45 2.60 -7.62 20.35
C SER A 45 3.60 -7.02 19.34
N GLY A 46 3.52 -5.70 19.17
CA GLY A 46 4.43 -4.95 18.28
C GLY A 46 3.81 -4.45 16.98
N TYR A 47 2.55 -4.81 16.68
CA TYR A 47 1.85 -4.20 15.56
C TYR A 47 1.57 -2.72 15.81
N LYS A 48 2.12 -1.86 14.94
CA LYS A 48 1.76 -0.45 14.83
C LYS A 48 1.43 -0.15 13.38
N GLN A 49 0.25 0.40 13.15
CA GLN A 49 -0.07 0.98 11.85
C GLN A 49 0.95 2.10 11.57
N MET A 50 1.69 1.96 10.49
CA MET A 50 2.67 2.95 10.08
C MET A 50 1.93 4.14 9.48
N ASN A 51 2.04 5.29 10.14
CA ASN A 51 1.48 6.54 9.65
C ASN A 51 2.47 7.19 8.67
N PRO A 52 1.98 7.86 7.61
CA PRO A 52 2.83 8.65 6.74
C PRO A 52 3.59 9.72 7.53
N MET A 53 4.90 9.79 7.33
CA MET A 53 5.78 10.77 7.97
C MET A 53 6.07 11.97 7.07
N VAL A 54 5.98 11.77 5.74
CA VAL A 54 6.29 12.77 4.72
C VAL A 54 5.07 12.95 3.83
N PHE A 55 4.74 14.19 3.51
CA PHE A 55 3.68 14.52 2.56
C PHE A 55 4.25 15.35 1.42
N ALA A 56 3.86 15.03 0.19
CA ALA A 56 4.18 15.83 -0.99
C ALA A 56 2.94 15.98 -1.89
N GLY A 57 2.80 17.13 -2.52
CA GLY A 57 1.77 17.37 -3.52
C GLY A 57 2.28 16.97 -4.91
N LEU A 58 1.58 16.03 -5.54
CA LEU A 58 1.80 15.61 -6.92
C LEU A 58 0.80 16.30 -7.82
N TYR A 59 1.31 17.05 -8.80
CA TYR A 59 0.50 17.82 -9.74
C TYR A 59 0.88 17.45 -11.17
N PRO A 60 -0.09 17.14 -12.04
CA PRO A 60 0.19 16.88 -13.45
C PRO A 60 0.58 18.19 -14.15
N ILE A 61 1.51 18.10 -15.10
CA ILE A 61 1.93 19.26 -15.92
C ILE A 61 0.79 19.70 -16.84
N GLU A 62 0.02 18.75 -17.36
CA GLU A 62 -1.13 18.98 -18.22
C GLU A 62 -2.43 18.61 -17.49
N SER A 63 -3.43 19.49 -17.54
CA SER A 63 -4.68 19.33 -16.78
C SER A 63 -5.53 18.12 -17.21
N ASN A 64 -5.33 17.63 -18.43
CA ASN A 64 -5.98 16.42 -18.97
C ASN A 64 -5.45 15.12 -18.33
N LYS A 65 -4.22 15.12 -17.79
CA LYS A 65 -3.57 13.95 -17.16
C LYS A 65 -3.97 13.75 -15.69
N TYR A 66 -4.89 14.56 -15.17
CA TYR A 66 -5.37 14.40 -13.79
C TYR A 66 -5.99 13.02 -13.55
N ASN A 67 -6.80 12.53 -14.50
CA ASN A 67 -7.41 11.20 -14.39
C ASN A 67 -6.36 10.10 -14.56
N ASP A 68 -5.39 10.27 -15.46
CA ASP A 68 -4.30 9.29 -15.64
C ASP A 68 -3.46 9.17 -14.37
N LEU A 69 -3.13 10.29 -13.73
CA LEU A 69 -2.40 10.32 -12.45
C LEU A 69 -3.20 9.64 -11.35
N ARG A 70 -4.52 9.88 -11.30
CA ARG A 70 -5.40 9.20 -10.34
C ARG A 70 -5.38 7.68 -10.53
N GLU A 71 -5.55 7.22 -11.76
CA GLU A 71 -5.54 5.78 -12.07
C GLU A 71 -4.18 5.14 -11.77
N ALA A 72 -3.08 5.84 -12.03
CA ALA A 72 -1.73 5.39 -11.69
C ALA A 72 -1.56 5.25 -10.16
N LEU A 73 -2.01 6.24 -9.38
CA LEU A 73 -1.98 6.18 -7.92
C LEU A 73 -2.87 5.06 -7.36
N GLU A 74 -4.07 4.85 -7.91
CA GLU A 74 -4.95 3.75 -7.54
C GLU A 74 -4.30 2.38 -7.82
N LYS A 75 -3.65 2.21 -8.98
CA LYS A 75 -2.89 0.99 -9.32
C LYS A 75 -1.69 0.77 -8.41
N LEU A 76 -0.99 1.84 -8.02
CA LEU A 76 0.13 1.75 -7.08
C LEU A 76 -0.35 1.36 -5.68
N GLN A 77 -1.48 1.90 -5.23
CA GLN A 77 -2.09 1.57 -3.95
C GLN A 77 -2.53 0.11 -3.83
N LEU A 78 -2.84 -0.57 -4.95
CA LEU A 78 -3.10 -2.01 -4.94
C LEU A 78 -1.87 -2.83 -4.54
N ASN A 79 -0.66 -2.33 -4.85
CA ASN A 79 0.59 -3.01 -4.52
C ASN A 79 1.16 -2.52 -3.18
N ASP A 80 0.93 -1.26 -2.81
CA ASP A 80 1.45 -0.63 -1.61
C ASP A 80 0.32 -0.16 -0.68
N ALA A 81 0.12 -0.89 0.42
CA ALA A 81 -0.89 -0.56 1.43
C ALA A 81 -0.53 0.65 2.30
N SER A 82 0.70 1.17 2.22
CA SER A 82 1.16 2.33 3.00
C SER A 82 0.96 3.67 2.29
N LEU A 83 0.78 3.64 0.96
CA LEU A 83 0.53 4.83 0.17
C LEU A 83 -0.88 5.38 0.45
N GLN A 84 -0.93 6.60 0.94
CA GLN A 84 -2.17 7.35 1.13
C GLN A 84 -2.16 8.54 0.20
N PHE A 85 -3.28 8.83 -0.47
CA PHE A 85 -3.41 10.02 -1.28
C PHE A 85 -4.81 10.61 -1.13
N GLU A 86 -4.88 11.93 -1.18
CA GLU A 86 -6.13 12.70 -1.14
C GLU A 86 -6.12 13.75 -2.25
N PRO A 87 -7.27 14.01 -2.91
CA PRO A 87 -7.34 15.05 -3.92
C PRO A 87 -7.09 16.42 -3.28
N GLU A 88 -6.14 17.18 -3.84
CA GLU A 88 -5.77 18.51 -3.38
C GLU A 88 -5.90 19.50 -4.55
N THR A 89 -6.41 20.70 -4.27
CA THR A 89 -6.54 21.75 -5.29
C THR A 89 -5.72 22.96 -4.90
N SER A 90 -4.82 23.38 -5.79
CA SER A 90 -3.96 24.54 -5.62
C SER A 90 -4.36 25.65 -6.60
N GLN A 91 -4.34 26.90 -6.15
CA GLN A 91 -4.64 28.05 -7.02
C GLN A 91 -3.62 28.23 -8.15
N ALA A 92 -2.36 27.86 -7.92
CA ALA A 92 -1.27 28.06 -8.89
C ALA A 92 -1.04 26.84 -9.78
N LEU A 93 -1.21 25.63 -9.22
CA LEU A 93 -0.88 24.36 -9.89
C LEU A 93 -2.12 23.60 -10.38
N GLY A 94 -3.32 24.05 -10.00
CA GLY A 94 -4.58 23.40 -10.38
C GLY A 94 -4.88 22.15 -9.54
N PHE A 95 -5.43 21.14 -10.18
CA PHE A 95 -5.86 19.89 -9.54
C PHE A 95 -4.69 18.92 -9.40
N GLY A 96 -4.47 18.40 -8.20
CA GLY A 96 -3.44 17.40 -7.91
C GLY A 96 -3.86 16.45 -6.79
N PHE A 97 -2.87 15.77 -6.23
CA PHE A 97 -3.03 14.84 -5.13
C PHE A 97 -1.98 15.10 -4.06
N ARG A 98 -2.42 15.21 -2.82
CA ARG A 98 -1.52 15.17 -1.67
C ARG A 98 -1.26 13.72 -1.31
N CYS A 99 -0.02 13.28 -1.45
CA CYS A 99 0.40 11.91 -1.18
C CYS A 99 1.21 11.85 0.11
N GLY A 100 0.88 10.87 0.96
CA GLY A 100 1.57 10.53 2.19
C GLY A 100 2.49 9.34 1.98
N PHE A 101 3.73 9.49 2.43
CA PHE A 101 4.80 8.50 2.32
C PHE A 101 5.39 8.18 3.70
N LEU A 102 5.92 6.97 3.84
CA LEU A 102 6.63 6.52 5.04
C LEU A 102 7.95 7.25 5.29
N GLY A 103 8.55 7.82 4.24
CA GLY A 103 9.83 8.52 4.28
C GLY A 103 10.26 8.99 2.88
N LEU A 104 11.43 9.63 2.79
CA LEU A 104 11.96 10.17 1.53
C LEU A 104 12.21 9.08 0.48
N LEU A 105 12.83 7.96 0.87
CA LEU A 105 13.08 6.85 -0.06
C LEU A 105 11.78 6.26 -0.63
N HIS A 106 10.73 6.20 0.18
CA HIS A 106 9.43 5.73 -0.29
C HIS A 106 8.84 6.68 -1.33
N MET A 107 9.00 7.99 -1.13
CA MET A 107 8.60 9.00 -2.12
C MET A 107 9.38 8.84 -3.43
N ASP A 108 10.70 8.68 -3.36
CA ASP A 108 11.56 8.54 -4.55
C ASP A 108 11.19 7.30 -5.38
N VAL A 109 10.95 6.17 -4.72
CA VAL A 109 10.50 4.93 -5.39
C VAL A 109 9.15 5.12 -6.07
N ILE A 110 8.18 5.76 -5.39
CA ILE A 110 6.87 6.00 -5.97
C ILE A 110 6.95 6.97 -7.15
N GLN A 111 7.77 8.02 -7.05
CA GLN A 111 8.01 8.94 -8.14
C GLN A 111 8.62 8.23 -9.36
N GLU A 112 9.69 7.45 -9.17
CA GLU A 112 10.35 6.74 -10.26
C GLU A 112 9.43 5.70 -10.92
N ARG A 113 8.57 5.04 -10.15
CA ARG A 113 7.55 4.13 -10.71
C ARG A 113 6.49 4.88 -11.49
N LEU A 114 6.02 6.03 -11.00
CA LEU A 114 5.09 6.87 -11.74
C LEU A 114 5.67 7.33 -13.08
N GLU A 115 6.94 7.73 -13.13
CA GLU A 115 7.58 8.21 -14.36
C GLU A 115 7.94 7.10 -15.36
N ARG A 116 8.14 5.86 -14.89
CA ARG A 116 8.53 4.73 -15.74
C ARG A 116 7.37 3.86 -16.19
N GLU A 117 6.39 3.64 -15.33
CA GLU A 117 5.28 2.72 -15.57
C GLU A 117 4.05 3.44 -16.18
N PHE A 118 3.97 4.77 -16.08
CA PHE A 118 2.82 5.59 -16.48
C PHE A 118 3.25 6.86 -17.23
#